data_AF-A0A7Y4UG64-F1
#
_entry.id   AF-A0A7Y4UG64-F1
#
_cell.length_a   1.000
_cell.length_b   1.000
_cell.length_c   1.000
_cell.angle_alpha   90.00
_cell.angle_beta   90.00
_cell.angle_gamma   90.00
#
_symmetry.space_group_name_H-M   'P 1'
#
loop_
_entity.id
_entity.type
_entity.pdbx_description
1 polymer ?
#
loop_
_entity_poly.entity_id
_entity_poly.type
_entity_poly.pdbx_seq_one_letter_code
_entity_poly.pdbx_strand_id
1 'polypeptide(L)'
;MQRIKAVTQFFFSATLVGLFFFGFSANPFAQSNRAAASLAPVPAWVKNESLALATKEQTADAREGVIRLLSDQQVRVTGNTTANVTERYFHHAEQIISQPGIEHASQLQIEFDPTYQRLVLHRIQILRGTQTINALKPREVKFVQQESELEERLFNGTLAA
;
A
#
# COMPACT_ATOMS: atom_id res chain seq x y z
N MET A 1 -42.30 26.20 -15.66
CA MET A 1 -42.12 27.09 -14.50
C MET A 1 -43.35 26.95 -13.61
N GLN A 2 -43.36 25.96 -12.70
CA GLN A 2 -44.46 25.72 -11.78
C GLN A 2 -43.89 25.32 -10.42
N ARG A 3 -44.36 26.05 -9.41
CA ARG A 3 -43.94 25.98 -8.01
C ARG A 3 -44.63 24.80 -7.34
N ILE A 4 -43.88 23.93 -6.68
CA ILE A 4 -44.42 23.02 -5.67
C ILE A 4 -43.74 23.37 -4.35
N LYS A 5 -44.47 24.13 -3.51
CA LYS A 5 -44.23 24.24 -2.08
C LYS A 5 -45.25 23.31 -1.42
N ALA A 6 -44.80 22.33 -0.65
CA ALA A 6 -45.65 21.63 0.31
C ALA A 6 -44.85 21.44 1.61
N VAL A 7 -45.27 22.19 2.61
CA VAL A 7 -44.88 22.13 4.02
C VAL A 7 -45.89 21.22 4.71
N THR A 8 -45.45 20.26 5.51
CA THR A 8 -46.27 19.73 6.62
C THR A 8 -45.32 19.15 7.67
N GLN A 9 -45.29 19.79 8.84
CA GLN A 9 -44.70 19.27 10.07
C GLN A 9 -45.76 18.45 10.81
N PHE A 10 -45.37 17.32 11.40
CA PHE A 10 -46.08 16.74 12.54
C PHE A 10 -45.05 16.35 13.59
N PHE A 11 -45.11 17.04 14.73
CA PHE A 11 -44.51 16.61 15.99
C PHE A 11 -45.45 15.62 16.66
N PHE A 12 -44.93 14.48 17.12
CA PHE A 12 -45.59 13.75 18.20
C PHE A 12 -44.53 13.25 19.19
N SER A 13 -44.59 13.82 20.39
CA SER A 13 -43.87 13.40 21.58
C SER A 13 -44.73 12.38 22.31
N ALA A 14 -44.12 11.28 22.75
CA ALA A 14 -44.62 10.50 23.89
C ALA A 14 -43.46 9.70 24.48
N THR A 15 -43.10 10.02 25.72
CA THR A 15 -42.19 9.25 26.56
C THR A 15 -43.00 8.25 27.38
N LEU A 16 -42.61 6.97 27.44
CA LEU A 16 -42.67 6.20 28.68
C LEU A 16 -41.70 5.01 28.67
N VAL A 17 -41.11 4.81 29.83
CA VAL A 17 -40.06 3.87 30.24
C VAL A 17 -40.55 2.42 30.33
N GLY A 18 -39.69 1.47 29.97
CA GLY A 18 -39.87 0.04 30.23
C GLY A 18 -38.59 -0.75 29.96
N LEU A 19 -37.80 -1.00 31.00
CA LEU A 19 -36.52 -1.70 31.01
C LEU A 19 -36.71 -3.21 30.79
N PHE A 20 -36.09 -3.81 29.76
CA PHE A 20 -35.72 -5.23 29.79
C PHE A 20 -34.37 -5.40 29.09
N PHE A 21 -33.32 -5.44 29.90
CA PHE A 21 -31.99 -5.87 29.54
C PHE A 21 -32.02 -7.38 29.29
N PHE A 22 -31.92 -7.79 28.02
CA PHE A 22 -31.31 -9.08 27.69
C PHE A 22 -30.23 -8.82 26.65
N GLY A 23 -28.99 -8.84 27.15
CA GLY A 23 -27.79 -8.58 26.39
C GLY A 23 -27.62 -9.61 25.29
N PHE A 24 -27.67 -9.13 24.05
CA PHE A 24 -26.95 -9.74 22.96
C PHE A 24 -26.18 -8.62 22.27
N SER A 25 -25.11 -8.14 22.92
CA SER A 25 -24.08 -7.40 22.18
C SER A 25 -23.34 -8.43 21.33
N ALA A 26 -23.82 -8.68 20.12
CA ALA A 26 -22.89 -9.04 19.07
C ALA A 26 -21.85 -7.91 19.05
N ASN A 27 -20.61 -8.22 19.40
CA ASN A 27 -19.48 -7.34 19.13
C ASN A 27 -19.01 -7.66 17.71
N PRO A 28 -19.49 -7.01 16.63
CA PRO A 28 -18.79 -7.06 15.37
C PRO A 28 -17.64 -6.06 15.43
N PHE A 29 -16.70 -6.26 16.36
CA PHE A 29 -15.40 -5.60 16.31
C PHE A 29 -14.31 -6.65 16.08
N ALA A 30 -14.57 -7.59 15.18
CA ALA A 30 -13.51 -8.10 14.31
C ALA A 30 -13.45 -7.18 13.08
N GLN A 31 -13.14 -5.90 13.29
CA GLN A 31 -12.64 -5.09 12.19
C GLN A 31 -11.25 -5.62 11.93
N SER A 32 -11.15 -6.61 11.03
CA SER A 32 -9.90 -7.02 10.42
C SER A 32 -9.23 -5.73 9.97
N ASN A 33 -8.23 -5.30 10.74
CA ASN A 33 -7.40 -4.17 10.38
C ASN A 33 -6.51 -4.70 9.25
N ARG A 34 -7.11 -4.85 8.06
CA ARG A 34 -6.36 -5.22 6.86
C ARG A 34 -5.39 -4.08 6.68
N ALA A 35 -4.13 -4.33 7.01
CA ALA A 35 -3.06 -3.42 6.70
C ALA A 35 -3.09 -3.21 5.18
N ALA A 36 -3.69 -2.10 4.77
CA ALA A 36 -3.88 -1.78 3.39
C ALA A 36 -2.85 -0.71 3.03
N ALA A 37 -2.04 -0.98 2.01
CA ALA A 37 -1.32 0.08 1.33
C ALA A 37 -2.31 1.10 0.78
N SER A 38 -1.89 2.35 0.84
CA SER A 38 -2.66 3.48 0.31
C SER A 38 -2.07 3.94 -1.02
N LEU A 39 -2.87 4.64 -1.82
CA LEU A 39 -2.38 5.30 -3.03
C LEU A 39 -2.38 6.81 -2.80
N ALA A 40 -1.27 7.45 -3.13
CA ALA A 40 -1.12 8.91 -3.02
C ALA A 40 -0.10 9.41 -4.04
N PRO A 41 -0.16 10.67 -4.50
CA PRO A 41 0.87 11.23 -5.38
C PRO A 41 2.26 11.24 -4.71
N VAL A 42 3.31 11.35 -5.53
CA VAL A 42 4.69 11.48 -5.04
C VAL A 42 4.80 12.73 -4.15
N PRO A 43 5.37 12.64 -2.94
CA PRO A 43 5.50 13.77 -2.05
C PRO A 43 6.40 14.87 -2.62
N ALA A 44 6.08 16.14 -2.34
CA ALA A 44 6.82 17.28 -2.89
C ALA A 44 8.29 17.41 -2.42
N TRP A 45 8.68 16.70 -1.36
CA TRP A 45 10.06 16.70 -0.87
C TRP A 45 10.99 15.77 -1.67
N VAL A 46 10.42 14.84 -2.44
CA VAL A 46 11.17 13.90 -3.26
C VAL A 46 11.78 14.64 -4.44
N LYS A 47 13.08 14.46 -4.64
CA LYS A 47 13.78 15.00 -5.81
C LYS A 47 13.55 14.08 -7.00
N ASN A 48 13.19 14.63 -8.15
CA ASN A 48 13.01 13.84 -9.36
C ASN A 48 14.36 13.52 -9.99
N GLU A 49 14.74 12.25 -9.94
CA GLU A 49 15.88 11.74 -10.70
C GLU A 49 15.48 11.42 -12.15
N SER A 50 16.34 11.78 -13.10
CA SER A 50 16.10 11.52 -14.52
C SER A 50 16.36 10.05 -14.84
N LEU A 51 15.43 9.41 -15.54
CA LEU A 51 15.62 8.06 -16.06
C LEU A 51 16.44 8.10 -17.36
N ALA A 52 17.61 7.48 -17.36
CA ALA A 52 18.37 7.21 -18.58
C ALA A 52 18.07 5.80 -19.10
N LEU A 53 17.95 5.65 -20.41
CA LEU A 53 17.83 4.33 -21.05
C LEU A 53 19.17 3.61 -21.03
N ALA A 54 19.15 2.27 -21.00
CA ALA A 54 20.38 1.49 -21.02
C ALA A 54 21.14 1.71 -22.33
N THR A 55 22.47 1.78 -22.25
CA THR A 55 23.31 1.72 -23.45
C THR A 55 23.35 0.31 -24.01
N LYS A 56 23.84 0.16 -25.25
CA LYS A 56 23.95 -1.16 -25.90
C LYS A 56 24.91 -2.08 -25.14
N GLU A 57 25.97 -1.51 -24.57
CA GLU A 57 26.99 -2.20 -23.79
C GLU A 57 26.38 -2.72 -22.48
N GLN A 58 25.59 -1.91 -21.78
CA GLN A 58 24.87 -2.32 -20.58
C GLN A 58 23.85 -3.44 -20.85
N THR A 59 23.37 -3.53 -22.09
CA THR A 59 22.44 -4.57 -22.53
C THR A 59 23.14 -5.91 -22.78
N ALA A 60 24.40 -5.89 -23.18
CA ALA A 60 25.19 -7.11 -23.39
C ALA A 60 25.55 -7.82 -22.07
N ASP A 61 25.70 -7.07 -20.97
CA ASP A 61 26.08 -7.59 -19.66
C ASP A 61 24.88 -7.98 -18.77
N ALA A 62 23.67 -7.90 -19.32
CA ALA A 62 22.44 -8.13 -18.57
C ALA A 62 22.37 -9.56 -18.03
N ARG A 63 22.28 -9.68 -16.70
CA ARG A 63 22.04 -10.93 -15.99
C ARG A 63 20.56 -11.06 -15.69
N GLU A 64 20.03 -12.27 -15.75
CA GLU A 64 18.62 -12.57 -15.40
C GLU A 64 17.57 -11.87 -16.28
N GLY A 65 17.95 -11.34 -17.44
CA GLY A 65 17.02 -10.78 -18.41
C GLY A 65 16.52 -9.37 -18.11
N VAL A 66 17.10 -8.70 -17.11
CA VAL A 66 16.77 -7.33 -16.72
C VAL A 66 18.04 -6.48 -16.59
N ILE A 67 17.92 -5.18 -16.84
CA ILE A 67 18.95 -4.18 -16.60
C ILE A 67 18.38 -3.14 -15.64
N ARG A 68 19.05 -2.93 -14.52
CA ARG A 68 18.68 -1.84 -13.60
C ARG A 68 19.05 -0.49 -14.22
N LEU A 69 18.06 0.35 -14.48
CA LEU A 69 18.25 1.71 -15.00
C LEU A 69 18.36 2.73 -13.87
N LEU A 70 17.59 2.53 -12.80
CA LEU A 70 17.52 3.43 -11.66
C LEU A 70 17.28 2.65 -10.38
N SER A 71 17.99 3.05 -9.32
CA SER A 71 17.69 2.67 -7.95
C SER A 71 17.93 3.88 -7.08
N ASP A 72 16.84 4.59 -6.77
CA ASP A 72 16.84 5.79 -5.95
C ASP A 72 16.12 5.51 -4.63
N GLN A 73 16.76 5.93 -3.54
CA GLN A 73 16.20 5.89 -2.20
C GLN A 73 16.43 7.24 -1.53
N GLN A 74 15.34 7.87 -1.10
CA GLN A 74 15.37 9.15 -0.41
C GLN A 74 14.74 9.02 0.97
N VAL A 75 15.34 9.68 1.96
CA VAL A 75 14.87 9.63 3.36
C VAL A 75 14.62 11.04 3.84
N ARG A 76 13.43 11.25 4.41
CA ARG A 76 13.08 12.49 5.11
C ARG A 76 12.77 12.17 6.56
N VAL A 77 13.43 12.87 7.48
CA VAL A 77 13.11 12.84 8.91
C VAL A 77 12.51 14.20 9.26
N THR A 78 11.30 14.18 9.82
CA THR A 78 10.61 15.36 10.32
C THR A 78 10.21 15.15 11.77
N GLY A 79 10.13 16.20 12.56
CA GLY A 79 9.76 16.08 13.96
C GLY A 79 10.56 17.01 14.87
N ASN A 80 10.51 16.72 16.15
CA ASN A 80 11.21 17.44 17.21
C ASN A 80 11.91 16.47 18.16
N THR A 81 12.50 16.97 19.24
CA THR A 81 13.25 16.19 20.23
C THR A 81 12.46 15.04 20.85
N THR A 82 11.13 15.09 20.86
CA THR A 82 10.26 14.12 21.54
C THR A 82 9.63 13.10 20.57
N ALA A 83 9.44 13.47 19.31
CA ALA A 83 8.87 12.56 18.30
C ALA A 83 9.41 12.87 16.90
N ASN A 84 9.93 11.83 16.24
CA ASN A 84 10.40 11.88 14.86
C ASN A 84 9.54 10.96 13.98
N VAL A 85 9.26 11.43 12.77
CA VAL A 85 8.61 10.69 11.70
C VAL A 85 9.64 10.53 10.59
N THR A 86 9.88 9.28 10.22
CA THR A 86 10.79 8.92 9.12
C THR A 86 9.96 8.47 7.92
N GLU A 87 10.11 9.15 6.79
CA GLU A 87 9.57 8.75 5.50
C GLU A 87 10.70 8.24 4.61
N ARG A 88 10.48 7.12 3.94
CA ARG A 88 11.39 6.56 2.95
C ARG A 88 10.67 6.47 1.61
N TYR A 89 11.30 7.00 0.58
CA TYR A 89 10.83 6.94 -0.79
C TYR A 89 11.77 6.05 -1.59
N PHE A 90 11.19 5.17 -2.41
CA PHE A 90 11.92 4.25 -3.28
C PHE A 90 11.45 4.43 -4.72
N HIS A 91 12.40 4.52 -5.64
CA HIS A 91 12.13 4.62 -7.08
C HIS A 91 13.09 3.73 -7.85
N HIS A 92 12.53 2.64 -8.36
CA HIS A 92 13.25 1.65 -9.15
C HIS A 92 12.75 1.67 -10.58
N ALA A 93 13.68 1.54 -11.53
CA ALA A 93 13.36 1.37 -12.93
C ALA A 93 14.29 0.31 -13.54
N GLU A 94 13.70 -0.59 -14.31
CA GLU A 94 14.40 -1.69 -14.96
C GLU A 94 14.00 -1.77 -16.43
N GLN A 95 14.95 -2.12 -17.27
CA GLN A 95 14.73 -2.46 -18.66
C GLN A 95 14.70 -3.98 -18.80
N ILE A 96 13.58 -4.50 -19.27
CA ILE A 96 13.40 -5.93 -19.50
C ILE A 96 13.90 -6.26 -20.91
N ILE A 97 14.75 -7.28 -21.03
CA ILE A 97 15.40 -7.62 -22.31
C ILE A 97 15.21 -9.09 -22.73
N SER A 98 14.65 -9.93 -21.87
CA SER A 98 14.34 -11.34 -22.18
C SER A 98 13.05 -11.81 -21.53
N GLN A 99 12.54 -12.97 -21.96
CA GLN A 99 11.32 -13.56 -21.41
C GLN A 99 11.42 -13.89 -19.91
N PRO A 100 12.51 -14.51 -19.39
CA PRO A 100 12.69 -14.66 -17.95
C PRO A 100 12.61 -13.32 -17.18
N GLY A 101 13.14 -12.25 -17.77
CA GLY A 101 13.04 -10.92 -17.18
C GLY A 101 11.61 -10.38 -17.11
N ILE A 102 10.74 -10.76 -18.06
CA ILE A 102 9.30 -10.43 -18.01
C ILE A 102 8.64 -11.13 -16.83
N GLU A 103 8.92 -12.41 -16.63
CA GLU A 103 8.35 -13.20 -15.54
C GLU A 103 8.75 -12.61 -14.18
N HIS A 104 10.03 -12.29 -14.00
CA HIS A 104 10.54 -11.64 -12.79
C HIS A 104 9.90 -10.25 -12.57
N ALA A 105 9.98 -9.35 -13.56
CA ALA A 105 9.48 -7.98 -13.42
C ALA A 105 7.95 -7.88 -13.31
N SER A 106 7.21 -8.93 -13.67
CA SER A 106 5.76 -9.01 -13.50
C SER A 106 5.32 -9.25 -12.05
N GLN A 107 6.23 -9.72 -11.20
CA GLN A 107 5.97 -10.06 -9.81
C GLN A 107 6.60 -9.01 -8.88
N LEU A 108 5.81 -8.02 -8.47
CA LEU A 108 6.26 -7.03 -7.51
C LEU A 108 5.83 -7.42 -6.10
N GLN A 109 6.80 -7.70 -5.24
CA GLN A 109 6.61 -7.93 -3.81
C GLN A 109 7.24 -6.77 -3.03
N ILE A 110 6.48 -6.21 -2.09
CA ILE A 110 6.96 -5.17 -1.19
C ILE A 110 6.68 -5.61 0.24
N GLU A 111 7.75 -5.82 1.00
CA GLU A 111 7.68 -6.23 2.39
C GLU A 111 7.69 -5.00 3.29
N PHE A 112 6.80 -4.98 4.27
CA PHE A 112 6.74 -3.94 5.28
C PHE A 112 6.08 -4.49 6.54
N ASP A 113 6.40 -3.90 7.68
CA ASP A 113 5.78 -4.26 8.95
C ASP A 113 4.54 -3.38 9.20
N PRO A 114 3.32 -3.93 9.16
CA PRO A 114 2.11 -3.14 9.30
C PRO A 114 1.88 -2.57 10.70
N THR A 115 2.64 -3.01 11.71
CA THR A 115 2.49 -2.53 13.10
C THR A 115 3.06 -1.14 13.31
N TYR A 116 4.10 -0.75 12.55
CA TYR A 116 4.73 0.57 12.65
C TYR A 116 5.05 1.22 11.30
N GLN A 117 4.86 0.52 10.17
CA GLN A 117 5.06 1.07 8.83
C GLN A 117 3.73 1.20 8.08
N ARG A 118 3.67 2.20 7.20
CA ARG A 118 2.59 2.38 6.24
C ARG A 118 3.16 2.36 4.84
N LEU A 119 2.66 1.46 4.00
CA LEU A 119 3.00 1.43 2.59
C LEU A 119 2.13 2.41 1.79
N VAL A 120 2.77 3.23 0.96
CA VAL A 120 2.12 4.16 0.03
C VAL A 120 2.63 3.88 -1.37
N LEU A 121 1.73 3.54 -2.30
CA LEU A 121 2.07 3.34 -3.71
C LEU A 121 1.82 4.62 -4.49
N HIS A 122 2.87 5.14 -5.12
CA HIS A 122 2.79 6.38 -5.89
C HIS A 122 2.49 6.16 -7.37
N ARG A 123 3.23 5.25 -8.01
CA ARG A 123 3.05 4.90 -9.43
C ARG A 123 3.71 3.55 -9.73
N ILE A 124 3.13 2.83 -10.67
CA ILE A 124 3.78 1.71 -11.38
C ILE A 124 3.48 1.94 -12.86
N GLN A 125 4.53 2.09 -13.65
CA GLN A 125 4.42 2.48 -15.06
C GLN A 125 5.26 1.55 -15.93
N ILE A 126 4.71 1.20 -17.09
CA ILE A 126 5.43 0.47 -18.13
C ILE A 126 5.67 1.44 -19.28
N LEU A 127 6.94 1.60 -19.65
CA LEU A 127 7.36 2.41 -20.80
C LEU A 127 7.58 1.48 -22.00
N ARG A 128 6.86 1.70 -23.09
CA ARG A 128 6.97 0.91 -24.32
C ARG A 128 7.01 1.83 -25.54
N GLY A 129 8.20 2.05 -26.08
CA GLY A 129 8.40 3.05 -27.12
C GLY A 129 8.00 4.44 -26.62
N THR A 130 7.05 5.08 -27.29
CA THR A 130 6.50 6.39 -26.89
C THR A 130 5.31 6.30 -25.93
N GLN A 131 4.85 5.08 -25.62
CA GLN A 131 3.68 4.88 -24.76
C GLN A 131 4.09 4.69 -23.29
N THR A 132 3.39 5.39 -22.40
CA THR A 132 3.41 5.13 -20.96
C THR A 132 2.10 4.48 -20.55
N ILE A 133 2.18 3.27 -20.01
CA ILE A 133 1.03 2.50 -19.53
C ILE A 133 1.02 2.57 -18.01
N ASN A 134 -0.10 2.99 -17.42
CA ASN A 134 -0.29 2.90 -15.96
C ASN A 134 -0.63 1.47 -15.58
N ALA A 135 0.29 0.79 -14.89
CA ALA A 135 0.13 -0.57 -14.41
C ALA A 135 -0.37 -0.64 -12.97
N LEU A 136 -0.37 0.48 -12.22
CA LEU A 136 -0.89 0.51 -10.86
C LEU A 136 -2.42 0.54 -10.89
N LYS A 137 -3.02 -0.65 -10.78
CA LYS A 137 -4.47 -0.83 -10.67
C LYS A 137 -4.83 -1.21 -9.23
N PRO A 138 -5.59 -0.37 -8.49
CA PRO A 138 -5.89 -0.62 -7.08
C PRO A 138 -6.53 -1.99 -6.79
N ARG A 139 -7.30 -2.52 -7.74
CA ARG A 139 -7.99 -3.81 -7.61
C ARG A 139 -7.07 -5.03 -7.73
N GLU A 140 -5.88 -4.86 -8.31
CA GLU A 140 -4.90 -5.92 -8.51
C GLU A 140 -3.88 -5.99 -7.36
N VAL A 141 -3.86 -5.01 -6.46
CA VAL A 141 -3.02 -4.99 -5.25
C VAL A 141 -3.58 -6.01 -4.25
N LYS A 142 -2.78 -7.02 -3.93
CA LYS A 142 -3.13 -8.06 -2.94
C LYS A 142 -2.24 -7.91 -1.71
N PHE A 143 -2.86 -8.01 -0.54
CA PHE A 143 -2.17 -8.09 0.73
C PHE A 143 -2.15 -9.54 1.18
N VAL A 144 -0.94 -10.07 1.36
CA VAL A 144 -0.72 -11.39 1.95
C VAL A 144 -0.06 -11.14 3.29
N GLN A 145 -0.77 -11.45 4.37
CA GLN A 145 -0.18 -11.47 5.69
C GLN A 145 0.43 -12.86 5.88
N GLN A 146 1.75 -12.92 6.06
CA GLN A 146 2.43 -14.16 6.38
C GLN A 146 2.15 -14.46 7.86
N GLU A 147 1.52 -15.60 8.15
CA GLU A 147 1.24 -16.03 9.51
C GLU A 147 2.57 -16.41 10.21
N SER A 148 3.06 -15.55 11.10
CA SER A 148 4.27 -15.81 11.89
C SER A 148 4.01 -16.70 13.12
N GLU A 149 2.76 -17.10 13.37
CA GLU A 149 2.34 -17.68 14.66
C GLU A 149 2.91 -19.06 14.99
N LEU A 150 3.51 -19.79 14.03
CA LEU A 150 4.09 -21.11 14.30
C LEU A 150 5.59 -21.08 14.62
N GLU A 151 6.36 -20.15 14.03
CA GLU A 151 7.82 -20.14 14.16
C GLU A 151 8.28 -19.51 15.48
N GLU A 152 7.58 -18.48 15.98
CA GLU A 152 7.89 -17.87 17.28
C GLU A 152 7.65 -18.84 18.46
N ARG A 153 6.69 -19.76 18.33
CA ARG A 153 6.40 -20.77 19.37
C ARG A 153 7.46 -21.86 19.44
N LEU A 154 8.11 -22.18 18.32
CA LEU A 154 9.22 -23.14 18.27
C LEU A 154 10.53 -22.54 18.80
N PHE A 155 10.76 -21.24 18.61
CA PHE A 155 11.96 -20.57 19.11
C PHE A 155 11.88 -20.10 20.57
N ASN A 156 10.69 -19.82 21.10
CA ASN A 156 10.53 -19.35 22.49
C ASN A 156 10.51 -20.47 23.55
N GLY A 157 10.86 -21.72 23.21
CA GLY A 157 11.25 -22.75 24.18
C GLY A 157 10.25 -23.04 25.29
N THR A 158 8.97 -22.71 25.14
CA THR A 158 7.96 -23.02 26.15
C THR A 158 7.44 -24.42 25.87
N LEU A 159 8.14 -25.41 26.44
CA LEU A 159 7.54 -26.70 26.77
C LEU A 159 6.24 -26.43 27.53
N ALA A 160 5.10 -26.57 26.86
CA ALA A 160 3.85 -26.86 27.56
C ALA A 160 3.84 -28.37 27.78
N ALA A 161 3.94 -28.78 29.04
CA ALA A 161 3.69 -30.15 29.49
C ALA A 161 2.21 -30.54 29.30
#